data_AF-A0AAD9U815-F1
#
_entry.id   AF-A0AAD9U815-F1
#
_cell.length_a   1.000
_cell.length_b   1.000
_cell.length_c   1.000
_cell.angle_alpha   90.00
_cell.angle_beta   90.00
_cell.angle_gamma   90.00
#
_symmetry.space_group_name_H-M   'P 1'
#
loop_
_entity.id
_entity.type
_entity.pdbx_description
1 polymer ?
#
loop_
_entity_poly.entity_id
_entity_poly.type
_entity_poly.pdbx_seq_one_letter_code
_entity_poly.pdbx_strand_id
1 'polypeptide(L)'
;MDCDMFVNNPQVVHQAMCLLLGSEKDNDQCRFVQYPEVFYDGPADQEVILQEYMGKGMVGIQGPLYEEMGRFHRRKVIYGKLAENDKLVREFGVSKEFIKSACDALGGNTVDCPPSNISDSIEAAYQVANCDYKSDTNRGKRIGWLYGSKTEDVLTEIMIHKRGWRSYYCSPNPPAFLGCVPPGGPVSMTQQKRLATGLLEILFSKNNPIFAVLTGKLQFRQCLAYLWVLIWGLHSIPELCYASILHHHQLELLT
;
A
#
# COMPACT_ATOMS: atom_id res chain seq x y z
N MET A 1 9.63 4.14 -3.88
CA MET A 1 10.48 3.96 -5.06
C MET A 1 11.66 3.19 -4.55
N ASP A 2 11.75 1.96 -5.00
CA ASP A 2 12.86 1.09 -4.65
C ASP A 2 14.07 1.37 -5.52
N CYS A 3 15.22 0.84 -5.11
CA CYS A 3 16.51 1.12 -5.73
C CYS A 3 16.63 0.53 -7.14
N ASP A 4 15.78 -0.43 -7.48
CA ASP A 4 15.68 -1.11 -8.77
C ASP A 4 14.63 -0.50 -9.71
N MET A 5 13.93 0.57 -9.27
CA MET A 5 12.96 1.29 -10.09
C MET A 5 13.39 2.73 -10.36
N PHE A 6 13.10 3.22 -11.57
CA PHE A 6 13.30 4.61 -11.95
C PHE A 6 12.06 5.23 -12.61
N VAL A 7 12.01 6.56 -12.58
CA VAL A 7 10.96 7.34 -13.26
C VAL A 7 11.27 7.34 -14.76
N ASN A 8 10.37 6.77 -15.55
CA ASN A 8 10.49 6.71 -17.00
C ASN A 8 9.69 7.83 -17.69
N ASN A 9 8.51 8.17 -17.17
CA ASN A 9 7.71 9.27 -17.72
C ASN A 9 7.94 10.57 -16.93
N PRO A 10 8.54 11.61 -17.53
CA PRO A 10 8.80 12.88 -16.83
C PRO A 10 7.53 13.63 -16.43
N GLN A 11 6.37 13.29 -17.01
CA GLN A 11 5.09 13.89 -16.67
C GLN A 11 4.37 13.17 -15.52
N VAL A 12 4.94 12.11 -14.94
CA VAL A 12 4.26 11.29 -13.91
C VAL A 12 3.77 12.14 -12.73
N VAL A 13 4.59 13.09 -12.26
CA VAL A 13 4.21 13.98 -11.15
C VAL A 13 3.03 14.85 -11.56
N HIS A 14 3.07 15.46 -12.76
CA HIS A 14 1.97 16.29 -13.25
C HIS A 14 0.67 15.48 -13.37
N GLN A 15 0.74 14.27 -13.93
CA GLN A 15 -0.41 13.36 -14.04
C GLN A 15 -0.98 12.97 -12.67
N ALA A 16 -0.11 12.65 -11.71
CA ALA A 16 -0.52 12.32 -10.35
C ALA A 16 -1.21 13.52 -9.68
N MET A 17 -0.67 14.73 -9.88
CA MET A 17 -1.28 15.96 -9.38
C MET A 17 -2.62 16.24 -10.04
N CYS A 18 -2.81 16.00 -11.35
CA CYS A 18 -4.13 16.13 -11.98
C CYS A 18 -5.18 15.23 -11.32
N LEU A 19 -4.80 14.01 -10.96
CA LEU A 19 -5.68 13.04 -10.31
C LEU A 19 -5.92 13.37 -8.83
N LEU A 20 -4.91 13.89 -8.13
CA LEU A 20 -4.97 14.24 -6.71
C LEU A 20 -5.53 15.65 -6.45
N LEU A 21 -5.50 16.56 -7.42
CA LEU A 21 -6.04 17.92 -7.31
C LEU A 21 -7.31 18.13 -8.13
N GLY A 22 -7.85 17.08 -8.76
CA GLY A 22 -9.11 17.12 -9.50
C GLY A 22 -10.30 17.60 -8.64
N SER A 23 -11.46 17.75 -9.28
CA SER A 23 -12.71 18.34 -8.74
C SER A 23 -12.89 18.19 -7.22
N GLU A 24 -13.34 19.25 -6.54
CA GLU A 24 -13.55 19.29 -5.07
C GLU A 24 -14.30 18.07 -4.49
N LYS A 25 -15.23 17.47 -5.24
CA LYS A 25 -15.96 16.25 -4.84
C LYS A 25 -15.08 14.99 -4.76
N ASP A 26 -14.11 14.86 -5.66
CA ASP A 26 -13.12 13.77 -5.69
C ASP A 26 -11.94 14.04 -4.76
N ASN A 27 -11.70 15.32 -4.49
CA ASN A 27 -10.56 15.81 -3.71
C ASN A 27 -10.59 15.33 -2.24
N ASP A 28 -11.75 14.90 -1.74
CA ASP A 28 -11.88 14.30 -0.41
C ASP A 28 -11.90 12.77 -0.39
N GLN A 29 -12.10 12.13 -1.54
CA GLN A 29 -12.21 10.67 -1.64
C GLN A 29 -10.91 10.00 -2.09
N CYS A 30 -10.23 10.55 -3.10
CA CYS A 30 -8.99 9.96 -3.64
C CYS A 30 -7.79 10.27 -2.75
N ARG A 31 -7.16 9.23 -2.21
CA ARG A 31 -6.10 9.32 -1.18
C ARG A 31 -4.71 8.94 -1.67
N PHE A 32 -4.62 8.10 -2.69
CA PHE A 32 -3.39 7.86 -3.41
C PHE A 32 -3.67 7.45 -4.86
N VAL A 33 -2.67 7.62 -5.71
CA VAL A 33 -2.67 7.18 -7.11
C VAL A 33 -1.62 6.09 -7.26
N GLN A 34 -2.04 4.94 -7.77
CA GLN A 34 -1.20 3.82 -8.17
C GLN A 34 -0.81 3.95 -9.64
N TYR A 35 0.43 3.63 -9.96
CA TYR A 35 0.93 3.51 -11.33
C TYR A 35 1.54 2.15 -11.51
N PRO A 36 1.45 1.56 -12.71
CA PRO A 36 1.93 0.22 -12.91
C PRO A 36 3.43 0.06 -12.76
N GLU A 37 3.79 -1.00 -12.05
CA GLU A 37 5.10 -1.61 -12.11
C GLU A 37 5.31 -2.34 -13.44
N VAL A 38 6.25 -1.85 -14.23
CA VAL A 38 6.59 -2.40 -15.54
C VAL A 38 8.08 -2.69 -15.56
N PHE A 39 8.46 -3.91 -15.93
CA PHE A 39 9.86 -4.31 -15.99
C PHE A 39 10.41 -4.18 -17.41
N TYR A 40 11.62 -3.64 -17.57
CA TYR A 40 12.22 -3.40 -18.89
C TYR A 40 13.05 -4.57 -19.42
N ASP A 41 13.45 -5.52 -18.56
CA ASP A 41 14.42 -6.58 -18.86
C ASP A 41 13.88 -8.01 -18.74
N GLY A 42 12.57 -8.17 -18.56
CA GLY A 42 11.93 -9.48 -18.53
C GLY A 42 10.54 -9.47 -19.13
N PRO A 43 9.93 -10.68 -19.32
CA PRO A 43 8.56 -10.77 -19.79
C PRO A 43 7.61 -10.04 -18.84
N ALA A 44 6.42 -9.68 -19.33
CA ALA A 44 5.33 -9.29 -18.45
C ALA A 44 4.99 -10.49 -17.56
N ASP A 45 5.52 -10.50 -16.34
CA ASP A 45 5.27 -11.55 -15.38
C ASP A 45 3.78 -11.62 -15.05
N GLN A 46 3.37 -12.75 -14.47
CA GLN A 46 1.99 -13.00 -14.04
C GLN A 46 1.43 -11.84 -13.20
N GLU A 47 2.29 -11.12 -12.47
CA GLU A 47 1.96 -9.95 -11.66
C GLU A 47 1.51 -8.75 -12.50
N VAL A 48 2.21 -8.42 -13.59
CA VAL A 48 1.85 -7.33 -14.54
C VAL A 48 0.52 -7.62 -15.21
N ILE A 49 0.28 -8.89 -15.59
CA ILE A 49 -1.01 -9.32 -16.18
C ILE A 49 -2.11 -9.18 -15.14
N LEU A 50 -1.89 -9.70 -13.93
CA LEU A 50 -2.88 -9.64 -12.86
C LEU A 50 -3.33 -8.20 -12.59
N GLN A 51 -2.38 -7.28 -12.62
CA GLN A 51 -2.59 -5.88 -12.38
C GLN A 51 -3.36 -5.18 -13.51
N GLU A 52 -3.00 -5.44 -14.77
CA GLU A 52 -3.68 -4.87 -15.93
C GLU A 52 -5.16 -5.28 -15.99
N TYR A 53 -5.47 -6.54 -15.65
CA TYR A 53 -6.84 -7.05 -15.70
C TYR A 53 -7.61 -6.79 -14.40
N MET A 54 -7.10 -7.25 -13.26
CA MET A 54 -7.82 -7.11 -12.00
C MET A 54 -7.69 -5.72 -11.40
N GLY A 55 -6.48 -5.14 -11.41
CA GLY A 55 -6.23 -3.82 -10.84
C GLY A 55 -7.16 -2.77 -11.43
N LYS A 56 -7.29 -2.75 -12.77
CA LYS A 56 -8.25 -1.89 -13.49
C LYS A 56 -9.70 -2.18 -13.13
N GLY A 57 -10.09 -3.45 -13.02
CA GLY A 57 -11.45 -3.84 -12.62
C GLY A 57 -11.84 -3.30 -11.24
N MET A 58 -10.87 -3.18 -10.33
CA MET A 58 -11.09 -2.78 -8.95
C MET A 58 -11.10 -1.27 -8.71
N VAL A 59 -10.54 -0.49 -9.63
CA VAL A 59 -10.66 0.98 -9.63
C VAL A 59 -12.11 1.43 -9.50
N GLY A 60 -13.03 0.74 -10.19
CA GLY A 60 -14.45 1.05 -10.15
C GLY A 60 -15.14 0.80 -8.81
N ILE A 61 -14.52 0.04 -7.91
CA ILE A 61 -15.06 -0.33 -6.60
C ILE A 61 -14.59 0.70 -5.56
N GLN A 62 -13.38 0.51 -5.02
CA GLN A 62 -12.78 1.41 -4.04
C GLN A 62 -11.34 1.79 -4.38
N GLY A 63 -10.73 1.10 -5.35
CA GLY A 63 -9.39 1.38 -5.84
C GLY A 63 -8.65 0.09 -6.22
N PRO A 64 -7.56 0.20 -6.99
CA PRO A 64 -6.74 -0.96 -7.34
C PRO A 64 -6.19 -1.62 -6.08
N LEU A 65 -5.92 -2.92 -6.18
CA LEU A 65 -5.11 -3.62 -5.17
C LEU A 65 -3.65 -3.43 -5.48
N TYR A 66 -2.88 -3.34 -4.40
CA TYR A 66 -1.53 -3.85 -4.25
C TYR A 66 -0.58 -3.65 -5.43
N GLU A 67 0.31 -2.68 -5.26
CA GLU A 67 1.69 -2.75 -5.75
C GLU A 67 2.58 -2.16 -4.65
N GLU A 68 3.79 -2.70 -4.48
CA GLU A 68 4.73 -2.17 -3.50
C GLU A 68 5.13 -0.72 -3.89
N MET A 69 5.18 -0.40 -5.19
CA MET A 69 5.82 0.80 -5.74
C MET A 69 4.90 1.69 -6.59
N GLY A 70 5.47 2.75 -7.19
CA GLY A 70 4.76 3.61 -8.15
C GLY A 70 3.66 4.52 -7.59
N ARG A 71 3.60 4.76 -6.28
CA ARG A 71 2.47 5.47 -5.64
C ARG A 71 2.73 6.93 -5.29
N PHE A 72 1.73 7.77 -5.55
CA PHE A 72 1.63 9.13 -5.00
C PHE A 72 0.57 9.17 -3.91
N HIS A 73 1.00 9.41 -2.66
CA HIS A 73 0.09 9.50 -1.51
C HIS A 73 -0.13 10.95 -1.09
N ARG A 74 -1.37 11.29 -0.73
CA ARG A 74 -1.59 12.53 0.03
C ARG A 74 -1.04 12.35 1.44
N ARG A 75 -0.26 13.31 1.90
CA ARG A 75 0.35 13.28 3.25
C ARG A 75 -0.68 13.03 4.37
N LYS A 76 -1.86 13.64 4.29
CA LYS A 76 -2.98 13.44 5.23
C LYS A 76 -3.41 11.97 5.42
N VAL A 77 -3.19 11.12 4.41
CA VAL A 77 -3.60 9.70 4.41
C VAL A 77 -2.71 8.87 5.30
N ILE A 78 -1.41 9.16 5.24
CA ILE A 78 -0.39 8.52 6.08
C ILE A 78 -0.61 8.91 7.54
N TYR A 79 -1.03 10.15 7.79
CA TYR A 79 -1.29 10.65 9.15
C TYR A 79 -2.63 10.21 9.74
N GLY A 80 -3.59 9.80 8.91
CA GLY A 80 -4.90 9.36 9.38
C GLY A 80 -5.87 10.52 9.57
N LYS A 81 -6.58 10.56 10.70
CA LYS A 81 -7.56 11.61 11.03
C LYS A 81 -7.06 12.38 12.25
N LEU A 82 -7.21 13.70 12.22
CA LEU A 82 -6.81 14.57 13.33
C LEU A 82 -7.51 14.14 14.64
N ALA A 83 -6.72 13.91 15.67
CA ALA A 83 -7.20 13.67 17.03
C ALA A 83 -7.14 14.96 17.88
N GLU A 84 -7.78 14.94 19.05
CA GLU A 84 -7.71 16.04 20.03
C GLU A 84 -6.28 16.26 20.53
N ASN A 85 -5.97 17.46 21.03
CA ASN A 85 -4.61 17.89 21.39
C ASN A 85 -3.84 16.89 22.29
N ASP A 86 -4.48 16.31 23.30
CA ASP A 86 -3.84 15.34 24.20
C ASP A 86 -3.52 14.00 23.53
N LYS A 87 -4.24 13.67 22.44
CA LYS A 87 -4.00 12.48 21.63
C LYS A 87 -2.88 12.71 20.60
N LEU A 88 -2.62 13.95 20.18
CA LEU A 88 -1.59 14.26 19.20
C LEU A 88 -0.18 13.86 19.67
N VAL A 89 0.14 14.04 20.96
CA VAL A 89 1.44 13.62 21.51
C VAL A 89 1.60 12.10 21.45
N ARG A 90 0.53 11.34 21.74
CA ARG A 90 0.55 9.87 21.60
C ARG A 90 0.65 9.41 20.16
N GLU A 91 0.15 10.22 19.23
CA GLU A 91 0.09 9.90 17.80
C GLU A 91 1.39 10.23 17.06
N PHE A 92 1.91 11.43 17.28
CA PHE A 92 3.03 12.01 16.55
C PHE A 92 4.30 12.15 17.40
N GLY A 93 4.24 11.96 18.70
CA GLY A 93 5.37 12.07 19.63
C GLY A 93 5.52 13.46 20.25
N VAL A 94 6.71 13.72 20.80
CA VAL A 94 6.96 14.93 21.61
C VAL A 94 7.46 16.15 20.81
N SER A 95 7.86 15.96 19.54
CA SER A 95 8.35 17.06 18.70
C SER A 95 7.22 18.01 18.33
N LYS A 96 7.31 19.26 18.79
CA LYS A 96 6.27 20.29 18.58
C LYS A 96 6.22 20.71 17.11
N GLU A 97 7.36 20.84 16.47
CA GLU A 97 7.54 21.19 15.06
C GLU A 97 6.91 20.11 14.17
N PHE A 98 7.12 18.84 14.51
CA PHE A 98 6.52 17.73 13.77
C PHE A 98 5.01 17.66 13.96
N ILE A 99 4.51 17.82 15.20
CA ILE A 99 3.06 17.90 15.47
C ILE A 99 2.44 19.05 14.66
N LYS A 100 3.04 20.24 14.69
CA LYS A 100 2.58 21.41 13.93
C LYS A 100 2.51 21.09 12.43
N SER A 101 3.60 20.56 11.87
CA SER A 101 3.65 20.16 10.46
C SER A 101 2.60 19.10 10.08
N ALA A 102 2.34 18.14 10.97
CA ALA A 102 1.32 17.12 10.77
C ALA A 102 -0.10 17.69 10.85
N CYS A 103 -0.36 18.60 11.81
CA CYS A 103 -1.62 19.32 11.94
C CYS A 103 -1.89 20.18 10.70
N ASP A 104 -0.90 20.91 10.20
CA ASP A 104 -1.03 21.72 8.98
C ASP A 104 -1.38 20.84 7.77
N ALA A 105 -0.69 19.71 7.61
CA ALA A 105 -0.97 18.75 6.54
C ALA A 105 -2.35 18.08 6.65
N LEU A 106 -2.88 17.90 7.87
CA LEU A 106 -4.21 17.34 8.13
C LEU A 106 -5.32 18.38 7.99
N GLY A 107 -5.06 19.63 8.38
CA GLY A 107 -5.98 20.77 8.31
C GLY A 107 -6.15 21.33 6.90
N GLY A 108 -5.26 20.97 5.97
CA GLY A 108 -5.30 21.47 4.59
C GLY A 108 -4.86 22.91 4.45
N ASN A 109 -4.18 23.46 5.48
CA ASN A 109 -3.59 24.79 5.40
C ASN A 109 -2.42 24.74 4.41
N THR A 110 -2.47 25.56 3.37
CA THR A 110 -1.28 25.84 2.56
C THR A 110 -0.29 26.55 3.46
N VAL A 111 0.87 25.94 3.66
CA VAL A 111 1.95 26.56 4.42
C VAL A 111 2.47 27.72 3.56
N ASP A 112 1.91 28.91 3.75
CA ASP A 112 2.34 30.15 3.07
C ASP A 112 3.66 30.69 3.64
N CYS A 113 4.29 30.00 4.60
CA CYS A 113 5.54 30.43 5.21
C CYS A 113 6.49 29.25 5.39
N PRO A 114 7.71 29.28 4.80
CA PRO A 114 8.78 28.36 5.17
C PRO A 114 8.96 28.34 6.69
N PRO A 115 9.45 27.25 7.29
CA PRO A 115 9.80 27.26 8.71
C PRO A 115 10.68 28.49 8.97
N SER A 116 10.28 29.34 9.90
CA SER A 116 10.95 30.61 10.20
C SER A 116 12.42 30.43 10.59
N ASN A 117 12.81 29.20 10.93
CA ASN A 117 14.17 28.81 11.24
C ASN A 117 14.46 27.37 10.74
N ILE A 118 15.48 27.23 9.89
CA ILE A 118 15.95 25.93 9.38
C ILE A 118 16.55 25.10 10.53
N SER A 119 17.17 25.75 11.51
CA SER A 119 17.79 25.07 12.66
C SER A 119 16.77 24.25 13.45
N ASP A 120 15.63 24.84 13.76
CA ASP A 120 14.55 24.17 14.52
C ASP A 120 14.00 22.96 13.74
N SER A 121 13.94 23.07 12.40
CA SER A 121 13.51 21.97 11.53
C SER A 121 14.51 20.82 11.50
N ILE A 122 15.81 21.14 11.51
CA ILE A 122 16.89 20.14 11.57
C ILE A 122 16.90 19.44 12.93
N GLU A 123 16.77 20.18 14.03
CA GLU A 123 16.71 19.60 15.37
C GLU A 123 15.49 18.68 15.53
N ALA A 124 14.32 19.12 15.08
CA ALA A 124 13.12 18.29 15.04
C ALA A 124 13.31 17.04 14.15
N ALA A 125 13.98 17.17 13.00
CA ALA A 125 14.29 16.02 12.14
C ALA A 125 15.19 15.01 12.84
N TYR A 126 16.25 15.46 13.53
CA TYR A 126 17.12 14.59 14.34
C TYR A 126 16.35 13.89 15.46
N GLN A 127 15.50 14.64 16.18
CA GLN A 127 14.68 14.09 17.25
C GLN A 127 13.71 13.01 16.73
N VAL A 128 13.00 13.29 15.63
CA VAL A 128 12.00 12.39 15.05
C VAL A 128 12.62 11.17 14.36
N ALA A 129 13.86 11.29 13.87
CA ALA A 129 14.61 10.19 13.26
C ALA A 129 15.20 9.20 14.29
N ASN A 130 15.23 9.58 15.56
CA ASN A 130 15.78 8.74 16.62
C ASN A 130 14.98 7.43 16.79
N CYS A 131 15.65 6.33 17.10
CA CYS A 131 15.03 5.01 17.24
C CYS A 131 14.00 4.97 18.37
N ASP A 132 14.29 5.63 19.49
CA ASP A 132 13.43 5.68 20.67
C ASP A 132 12.13 6.47 20.43
N TYR A 133 12.13 7.36 19.43
CA TYR A 133 10.97 8.19 19.10
C TYR A 133 9.74 7.35 18.72
N LYS A 134 9.93 6.13 18.20
CA LYS A 134 8.84 5.24 17.78
C LYS A 134 8.21 4.48 18.95
N SER A 135 8.95 4.21 20.01
CA SER A 135 8.53 3.32 21.11
C SER A 135 7.26 3.81 21.82
N ASP A 136 7.20 5.13 22.03
CA ASP A 136 6.13 5.78 22.81
C ASP A 136 4.98 6.33 21.97
N THR A 137 4.97 6.09 20.67
CA THR A 137 3.96 6.64 19.75
C THR A 137 3.12 5.56 19.07
N ASN A 138 1.99 5.98 18.48
CA ASN A 138 1.13 5.13 17.66
C ASN A 138 1.62 4.99 16.20
N ARG A 139 2.84 5.45 15.89
CA ARG A 139 3.46 5.28 14.57
C ARG A 139 3.69 3.79 14.32
N GLY A 140 3.30 3.35 13.12
CA GLY A 140 3.23 1.96 12.72
C GLY A 140 2.17 1.10 13.42
N LYS A 141 1.48 1.60 14.45
CA LYS A 141 0.36 0.89 15.09
C LYS A 141 -0.99 1.35 14.53
N ARG A 142 -1.15 2.66 14.33
CA ARG A 142 -2.38 3.29 13.80
C ARG A 142 -2.10 4.32 12.71
N ILE A 143 -0.92 4.92 12.73
CA ILE A 143 -0.49 6.03 11.88
C ILE A 143 0.74 5.62 11.11
N GLY A 144 0.85 6.06 9.85
CA GLY A 144 1.94 5.68 8.97
C GLY A 144 1.75 4.29 8.35
N TRP A 145 2.87 3.74 7.88
CA TRP A 145 2.97 2.35 7.42
C TRP A 145 2.78 1.40 8.60
N LEU A 146 1.79 0.52 8.50
CA LEU A 146 1.34 -0.32 9.60
C LEU A 146 2.21 -1.56 9.76
N TYR A 147 2.71 -1.75 10.98
CA TYR A 147 3.45 -2.94 11.39
C TYR A 147 2.49 -4.10 11.68
N GLY A 148 3.01 -5.33 11.53
CA GLY A 148 2.31 -6.56 11.90
C GLY A 148 2.06 -7.54 10.76
N SER A 149 2.58 -7.26 9.56
CA SER A 149 2.69 -8.23 8.47
C SER A 149 3.95 -7.95 7.65
N LYS A 150 4.53 -8.99 7.04
CA LYS A 150 5.62 -8.83 6.05
C LYS A 150 5.21 -8.05 4.79
N THR A 151 3.91 -7.97 4.53
CA THR A 151 3.27 -7.15 3.48
C THR A 151 2.56 -5.96 4.14
N GLU A 152 3.32 -5.13 4.83
CA GLU A 152 2.85 -3.95 5.57
C GLU A 152 2.13 -2.92 4.69
N ASP A 153 2.46 -2.93 3.41
CA ASP A 153 1.88 -2.08 2.39
C ASP A 153 0.44 -2.50 2.03
N VAL A 154 0.18 -3.80 1.82
CA VAL A 154 -1.18 -4.36 1.69
C VAL A 154 -1.99 -4.02 2.94
N LEU A 155 -1.41 -4.22 4.12
CA LEU A 155 -2.07 -3.96 5.39
C LEU A 155 -2.45 -2.48 5.51
N THR A 156 -1.54 -1.59 5.14
CA THR A 156 -1.77 -0.14 5.16
C THR A 156 -2.87 0.25 4.17
N GLU A 157 -2.89 -0.36 3.00
CA GLU A 157 -3.91 -0.13 1.97
C GLU A 157 -5.31 -0.56 2.42
N ILE A 158 -5.46 -1.77 2.96
CA ILE A 158 -6.72 -2.25 3.55
C ILE A 158 -7.22 -1.27 4.59
N MET A 159 -6.33 -0.71 5.41
CA MET A 159 -6.68 0.24 6.45
C MET A 159 -7.03 1.63 5.92
N ILE A 160 -6.45 2.05 4.80
CA ILE A 160 -6.86 3.23 4.03
C ILE A 160 -8.29 3.02 3.52
N HIS A 161 -8.58 1.92 2.82
CA HIS A 161 -9.93 1.64 2.32
C HIS A 161 -10.94 1.38 3.46
N LYS A 162 -10.53 0.79 4.58
CA LYS A 162 -11.36 0.65 5.80
C LYS A 162 -11.87 2.00 6.31
N ARG A 163 -11.11 3.09 6.12
CA ARG A 163 -11.54 4.46 6.49
C ARG A 163 -12.55 5.06 5.51
N GLY A 164 -12.89 4.35 4.44
CA GLY A 164 -13.80 4.78 3.38
C GLY A 164 -13.12 5.62 2.29
N TRP A 165 -11.80 5.64 2.31
CA TRP A 165 -10.99 6.34 1.33
C TRP A 165 -10.86 5.50 0.05
N ARG A 166 -10.71 6.18 -1.09
CA ARG A 166 -10.56 5.55 -2.41
C ARG A 166 -9.15 5.81 -2.95
N SER A 167 -8.71 4.96 -3.86
CA SER A 167 -7.47 5.14 -4.61
C SER A 167 -7.70 5.03 -6.10
N TYR A 168 -6.86 5.73 -6.87
CA TYR A 168 -6.91 5.75 -8.33
C TYR A 168 -5.77 4.94 -8.92
N TYR A 169 -5.95 4.54 -10.17
CA TYR A 169 -4.95 3.83 -10.96
C TYR A 169 -4.70 4.61 -12.25
N CYS A 170 -3.45 4.83 -12.60
CA CYS A 170 -3.04 5.55 -13.80
C CYS A 170 -1.99 4.74 -14.55
N SER A 171 -2.30 4.32 -15.77
CA SER A 171 -1.37 3.59 -16.64
C SER A 171 -1.05 4.45 -17.87
N PRO A 172 -0.13 5.41 -17.78
CA PRO A 172 0.24 6.26 -18.90
C PRO A 172 1.04 5.47 -19.95
N ASN A 173 1.03 5.97 -21.18
CA ASN A 173 1.92 5.52 -22.25
C ASN A 173 2.81 6.71 -22.67
N PRO A 174 4.14 6.67 -22.45
CA PRO A 174 4.93 5.54 -21.94
C PRO A 174 4.71 5.27 -20.44
N PRO A 175 5.06 4.06 -19.93
CA PRO A 175 4.95 3.69 -18.52
C PRO A 175 5.60 4.72 -17.60
N ALA A 176 4.96 4.99 -16.47
CA ALA A 176 5.42 5.99 -15.51
C ALA A 176 6.75 5.60 -14.85
N PHE A 177 6.83 4.34 -14.45
CA PHE A 177 7.97 3.78 -13.75
C PHE A 177 8.43 2.53 -14.49
N LEU A 178 9.74 2.29 -14.50
CA LEU A 178 10.35 1.09 -15.03
C LEU A 178 11.26 0.48 -13.95
N GLY A 179 11.18 -0.84 -13.79
CA GLY A 179 11.98 -1.62 -12.85
C GLY A 179 12.76 -2.75 -13.51
N CYS A 180 13.62 -3.40 -12.74
CA CYS A 180 14.34 -4.62 -13.10
C CYS A 180 13.64 -5.85 -12.51
N VAL A 181 13.46 -6.92 -13.29
CA VAL A 181 12.84 -8.16 -12.77
C VAL A 181 13.74 -8.79 -11.70
N PRO A 182 13.18 -9.29 -10.58
CA PRO A 182 13.95 -10.03 -9.60
C PRO A 182 14.69 -11.21 -10.26
N PRO A 183 15.96 -11.46 -9.92
CA PRO A 183 16.66 -12.63 -10.45
C PRO A 183 15.88 -13.91 -10.09
N GLY A 184 15.68 -14.77 -11.09
CA GLY A 184 14.89 -15.99 -10.95
C GLY A 184 15.47 -16.99 -9.93
N GLY A 185 14.79 -18.13 -9.76
CA GLY A 185 15.25 -19.19 -8.87
C GLY A 185 15.07 -18.84 -7.38
N PRO A 186 16.09 -19.04 -6.52
CA PRO A 186 15.92 -18.92 -5.06
C PRO A 186 15.49 -17.54 -4.56
N VAL A 187 15.88 -16.46 -5.26
CA VAL A 187 15.53 -15.09 -4.88
C VAL A 187 14.04 -14.83 -5.11
N SER A 188 13.54 -15.13 -6.32
CA SER A 188 12.10 -15.07 -6.63
C SER A 188 11.27 -15.97 -5.69
N MET A 189 11.71 -17.19 -5.39
CA MET A 189 11.04 -18.08 -4.42
C MET A 189 11.00 -17.48 -3.00
N THR A 190 12.07 -16.80 -2.58
CA THR A 190 12.11 -16.12 -1.28
C THR A 190 11.11 -14.96 -1.24
N GLN A 191 11.00 -14.21 -2.33
CA GLN A 191 10.01 -13.15 -2.46
C GLN A 191 8.58 -13.70 -2.44
N GLN A 192 8.26 -14.73 -3.23
CA GLN A 192 6.94 -15.37 -3.20
C GLN A 192 6.59 -15.91 -1.81
N LYS A 193 7.55 -16.53 -1.11
CA LYS A 193 7.36 -16.98 0.28
C LYS A 193 7.09 -15.81 1.23
N ARG A 194 7.82 -14.69 1.09
CA ARG A 194 7.61 -13.48 1.90
C ARG A 194 6.19 -12.95 1.69
N LEU A 195 5.77 -12.82 0.43
CA LEU A 195 4.43 -12.36 0.04
C LEU A 195 3.35 -13.28 0.61
N ALA A 196 3.42 -14.58 0.32
CA ALA A 196 2.45 -15.56 0.84
C ALA A 196 2.37 -15.53 2.37
N THR A 197 3.50 -15.43 3.07
CA THR A 197 3.52 -15.34 4.54
C THR A 197 2.81 -14.06 5.02
N GLY A 198 3.16 -12.90 4.45
CA GLY A 198 2.57 -11.62 4.86
C GLY A 198 1.07 -11.53 4.60
N LEU A 199 0.62 -12.04 3.45
CA LEU A 199 -0.79 -12.10 3.10
C LEU A 199 -1.58 -12.99 4.09
N LEU A 200 -1.04 -14.14 4.47
CA LEU A 200 -1.65 -15.01 5.47
C LEU A 200 -1.62 -14.40 6.88
N GLU A 201 -0.55 -13.70 7.25
CA GLU A 201 -0.51 -12.93 8.50
C GLU A 201 -1.66 -11.92 8.57
N ILE A 202 -1.95 -11.21 7.47
CA ILE A 202 -3.11 -10.29 7.41
C ILE A 202 -4.42 -11.06 7.52
N LEU A 203 -4.58 -12.14 6.74
CA LEU A 203 -5.80 -12.97 6.72
C LEU A 203 -6.18 -13.47 8.12
N PHE A 204 -5.21 -13.93 8.91
CA PHE A 204 -5.45 -14.46 10.26
C PHE A 204 -5.29 -13.41 11.36
N SER A 205 -5.07 -12.13 11.01
CA SER A 205 -4.99 -11.04 11.99
C SER A 205 -6.34 -10.38 12.27
N LYS A 206 -6.37 -9.53 13.31
CA LYS A 206 -7.46 -8.59 13.60
C LYS A 206 -7.72 -7.56 12.48
N ASN A 207 -6.79 -7.43 11.53
CA ASN A 207 -6.89 -6.49 10.41
C ASN A 207 -7.49 -7.15 9.15
N ASN A 208 -8.03 -8.37 9.26
CA ASN A 208 -8.72 -9.04 8.16
C ASN A 208 -9.80 -8.13 7.52
N PRO A 209 -9.90 -8.08 6.18
CA PRO A 209 -10.89 -7.29 5.43
C PRO A 209 -12.35 -7.49 5.88
N ILE A 210 -12.74 -8.68 6.34
CA ILE A 210 -14.09 -8.96 6.84
C ILE A 210 -14.42 -8.05 8.02
N PHE A 211 -13.49 -7.91 8.97
CA PHE A 211 -13.67 -6.98 10.08
C PHE A 211 -13.68 -5.53 9.60
N ALA A 212 -12.98 -5.20 8.51
CA ALA A 212 -13.00 -3.87 7.93
C ALA A 212 -14.35 -3.50 7.29
N VAL A 213 -15.11 -4.47 6.78
CA VAL A 213 -16.52 -4.26 6.36
C VAL A 213 -17.42 -4.06 7.58
N LEU A 214 -17.27 -4.89 8.61
CA LEU A 214 -18.13 -4.85 9.80
C LEU A 214 -17.91 -3.61 10.68
N THR A 215 -16.66 -3.14 10.78
CA THR A 215 -16.26 -2.07 11.71
C THR A 215 -15.86 -0.77 11.02
N GLY A 216 -15.89 -0.73 9.69
CA GLY A 216 -15.38 0.37 8.89
C GLY A 216 -16.27 0.68 7.69
N LYS A 217 -15.65 1.27 6.67
CA LYS A 217 -16.29 1.70 5.42
C LYS A 217 -15.68 0.99 4.21
N LEU A 218 -15.13 -0.20 4.41
CA LEU A 218 -14.66 -1.04 3.30
C LEU A 218 -15.87 -1.56 2.54
N GLN A 219 -15.91 -1.36 1.22
CA GLN A 219 -16.99 -1.89 0.39
C GLN A 219 -16.93 -3.42 0.36
N PHE A 220 -18.10 -4.07 0.37
CA PHE A 220 -18.19 -5.54 0.34
C PHE A 220 -17.44 -6.16 -0.86
N ARG A 221 -17.59 -5.57 -2.06
CA ARG A 221 -16.88 -6.03 -3.26
C ARG A 221 -15.36 -5.86 -3.15
N GLN A 222 -14.91 -4.79 -2.49
CA GLN A 222 -13.48 -4.58 -2.22
C GLN A 222 -12.96 -5.62 -1.22
N CYS A 223 -13.76 -5.95 -0.20
CA CYS A 223 -13.43 -7.02 0.75
C CYS A 223 -13.25 -8.38 0.07
N LEU A 224 -14.15 -8.75 -0.85
CA LEU A 224 -14.02 -10.00 -1.60
C LEU A 224 -12.73 -10.05 -2.42
N ALA A 225 -12.37 -8.94 -3.05
CA ALA A 225 -11.16 -8.86 -3.83
C ALA A 225 -9.88 -8.89 -2.97
N TYR A 226 -9.88 -8.25 -1.81
CA TYR A 226 -8.81 -8.43 -0.83
C TYR A 226 -8.72 -9.90 -0.38
N LEU A 227 -9.83 -10.55 -0.04
CA LEU A 227 -9.82 -11.96 0.37
C LEU A 227 -9.26 -12.88 -0.71
N TRP A 228 -9.58 -12.61 -1.98
CA TRP A 228 -9.02 -13.34 -3.12
C TRP A 228 -7.48 -13.25 -3.16
N VAL A 229 -6.92 -12.05 -2.96
CA VAL A 229 -5.44 -11.87 -2.89
C VAL A 229 -4.87 -12.53 -1.63
N LEU A 230 -5.51 -12.36 -0.47
CA LEU A 230 -5.01 -12.89 0.79
C LEU A 230 -4.95 -14.44 0.83
N ILE A 231 -5.82 -15.11 0.07
CA ILE A 231 -5.89 -16.57 -0.01
C ILE A 231 -4.92 -17.14 -1.05
N TRP A 232 -4.27 -16.30 -1.87
CA TRP A 232 -3.38 -16.75 -2.95
C TRP A 232 -2.35 -17.81 -2.51
N GLY A 233 -1.71 -17.62 -1.34
CA GLY A 233 -0.74 -18.60 -0.82
C GLY A 233 -1.34 -19.99 -0.51
N LEU A 234 -2.64 -20.09 -0.22
CA LEU A 234 -3.34 -21.34 0.08
C LEU A 234 -3.77 -22.11 -1.17
N HIS A 235 -3.76 -21.50 -2.36
CA HIS A 235 -4.13 -22.19 -3.61
C HIS A 235 -3.23 -23.40 -3.91
N SER A 236 -1.98 -23.37 -3.42
CA SER A 236 -1.05 -24.49 -3.53
C SER A 236 -1.57 -25.79 -2.91
N ILE A 237 -2.38 -25.73 -1.86
CA ILE A 237 -2.88 -26.92 -1.14
C ILE A 237 -3.86 -27.75 -2.02
N PRO A 238 -4.99 -27.19 -2.51
CA PRO A 238 -5.90 -27.94 -3.36
C PRO A 238 -5.25 -28.36 -4.69
N GLU A 239 -4.33 -27.54 -5.24
CA GLU A 239 -3.58 -27.88 -6.45
C GLU A 239 -2.71 -29.14 -6.23
N LEU A 240 -1.99 -29.22 -5.11
CA LEU A 240 -1.19 -30.41 -4.76
C LEU A 240 -2.05 -31.64 -4.52
N CYS A 241 -3.19 -31.49 -3.85
CA CYS A 241 -4.14 -32.58 -3.66
C CYS A 241 -4.67 -33.10 -5.00
N TYR A 242 -5.07 -32.18 -5.89
CA TYR A 242 -5.56 -32.53 -7.22
C TYR A 242 -4.50 -33.24 -8.07
N ALA A 243 -3.26 -32.73 -8.09
CA ALA A 243 -2.15 -33.34 -8.81
C ALA A 243 -1.83 -34.75 -8.30
N SER A 244 -1.93 -34.96 -6.98
CA SER A 244 -1.67 -36.25 -6.34
C SER A 244 -2.76 -37.28 -6.70
N ILE A 245 -4.03 -36.87 -6.74
CA ILE A 245 -5.15 -37.72 -7.19
C ILE A 245 -4.97 -38.11 -8.66
N LEU A 246 -4.61 -37.15 -9.52
CA LEU A 246 -4.38 -37.40 -10.94
C LEU A 246 -3.24 -38.39 -11.16
N HIS A 247 -2.15 -38.26 -10.41
CA HIS A 247 -1.01 -39.18 -10.50
C HIS A 247 -1.40 -40.60 -10.06
N HIS A 248 -2.16 -40.74 -8.98
CA HIS A 248 -2.64 -42.03 -8.52
C HIS A 248 -3.54 -42.73 -9.55
N HIS A 249 -4.45 -41.99 -10.18
CA HIS A 249 -5.33 -42.54 -11.21
C HIS A 249 -4.57 -42.95 -12.49
N GLN A 250 -3.53 -42.20 -12.88
CA GLN A 250 -2.63 -42.57 -13.98
C GLN A 250 -1.86 -43.86 -13.68
N LEU A 251 -1.42 -44.05 -12.43
CA LEU A 251 -0.76 -45.28 -11.98
C LEU A 251 -1.69 -46.48 -12.04
N GLU A 252 -2.95 -46.35 -11.59
CA GLU A 252 -3.96 -47.42 -11.68
C GLU A 252 -4.29 -47.81 -13.12
N LEU A 253 -4.29 -46.86 -14.06
CA LEU A 253 -4.52 -47.14 -15.49
C LEU A 253 -3.34 -47.83 -16.19
N LEU A 254 -2.15 -47.78 -15.59
CA LEU A 254 -0.92 -48.38 -16.13
C LEU A 254 -0.61 -49.77 -15.55
N THR A 255 -1.35 -50.21 -14.52
CA THR A 255 -1.24 -51.52 -13.87
C THR A 255 -2.40 -52.43 -14.22
#